data_AF-A0A5K1VEC2-F1
#
_entry.id   AF-A0A5K1VEC2-F1
#
_cell.length_a   1.000
_cell.length_b   1.000
_cell.length_c   1.000
_cell.angle_alpha   90.00
_cell.angle_beta   90.00
_cell.angle_gamma   90.00
#
_symmetry.space_group_name_H-M   'P 1'
#
loop_
_entity.id
_entity.type
_entity.pdbx_description
1 polymer ?
#
loop_
_entity_poly.entity_id
_entity_poly.type
_entity_poly.pdbx_seq_one_letter_code
_entity_poly.pdbx_strand_id
1 'polypeptide(L)'
;MIVSKYFKDINDFINLEIGIKRFRGNMERFHFNPIPLNQYSRRLFPNIETFHIYKEEDEVELGDSCFYECKSLKSINIPTSVIEIGNGCFLKCSSLKSINIPSSITSFGIGYFCHCGCEEELKKNKTIPESRFKY
;
A
#
# COMPACT_ATOMS: atom_id res chain seq x y z
N MET A 1 14.55 -0.82 -11.96
CA MET A 1 14.52 -0.25 -13.32
C MET A 1 15.19 1.13 -13.29
N ILE A 2 16.21 1.40 -14.13
CA ILE A 2 16.98 2.67 -14.08
C ILE A 2 16.09 3.91 -14.28
N VAL A 3 14.96 3.77 -14.98
CA VAL A 3 14.01 4.86 -15.26
C VAL A 3 13.31 5.36 -13.99
N SER A 4 13.16 4.53 -12.95
CA SER A 4 12.38 4.92 -11.77
C SER A 4 12.99 6.05 -10.96
N LYS A 5 14.31 6.25 -11.06
CA LYS A 5 15.01 7.35 -10.36
C LYS A 5 14.65 8.75 -10.86
N TYR A 6 13.95 8.84 -12.00
CA TYR A 6 13.54 10.10 -12.60
C TYR A 6 12.10 10.47 -12.29
N PHE A 7 11.34 9.58 -11.66
CA PHE A 7 9.97 9.83 -11.32
C PHE A 7 9.88 10.66 -10.04
N LYS A 8 9.33 11.87 -10.15
CA LYS A 8 9.05 12.76 -9.02
C LYS A 8 7.58 12.77 -8.69
N ASP A 9 6.73 12.76 -9.70
CA ASP A 9 5.27 12.72 -9.56
C ASP A 9 4.61 11.85 -10.63
N ILE A 10 3.29 11.71 -10.55
CA ILE A 10 2.53 10.82 -11.43
C ILE A 10 2.57 11.27 -12.90
N ASN A 11 2.76 12.56 -13.19
CA ASN A 11 2.79 13.08 -14.55
C ASN A 11 4.04 12.61 -15.29
N ASP A 12 5.17 12.46 -14.60
CA ASP A 12 6.39 11.90 -15.19
C ASP A 12 6.12 10.49 -15.75
N PHE A 13 5.28 9.69 -15.07
CA PHE A 13 4.86 8.37 -15.55
C PHE A 13 3.93 8.45 -16.75
N ILE A 14 2.90 9.29 -16.66
CA ILE A 14 1.92 9.49 -17.73
C ILE A 14 2.66 9.92 -19.01
N ASN A 15 3.60 10.86 -18.90
CA ASN A 15 4.42 11.32 -20.02
C ASN A 15 5.30 10.21 -20.60
N LEU A 16 5.86 9.33 -19.77
CA LEU A 16 6.68 8.22 -20.24
C LEU A 16 5.87 7.11 -20.92
N GLU A 17 4.76 6.69 -20.29
CA GLU A 17 3.90 5.59 -20.73
C GLU A 17 3.06 5.97 -21.96
N ILE A 18 2.50 7.18 -21.97
CA ILE A 18 1.64 7.67 -23.06
C ILE A 18 2.47 8.40 -24.13
N GLY A 19 3.44 9.21 -23.73
CA GLY A 19 4.21 10.05 -24.65
C GLY A 19 5.25 9.29 -25.47
N ILE A 20 5.68 8.10 -25.04
CA ILE A 20 6.73 7.33 -25.71
C ILE A 20 6.29 5.88 -25.94
N LYS A 21 5.90 5.56 -27.17
CA LYS A 21 5.39 4.22 -27.57
C LYS A 21 6.27 3.04 -27.12
N ARG A 22 7.59 3.22 -27.10
CA ARG A 22 8.56 2.19 -26.70
C ARG A 22 8.43 1.79 -25.23
N PHE A 23 7.92 2.67 -24.37
CA PHE A 23 7.78 2.42 -22.93
C PHE A 23 6.37 1.99 -22.53
N ARG A 24 5.49 1.67 -23.49
CA ARG A 24 4.15 1.15 -23.18
C ARG A 24 4.22 -0.22 -22.49
N GLY A 25 3.37 -0.44 -21.50
CA GLY A 25 3.34 -1.62 -20.63
C GLY A 25 4.45 -1.65 -19.58
N ASN A 26 5.23 -0.58 -19.46
CA ASN A 26 6.36 -0.55 -18.54
C ASN A 26 5.91 -0.51 -17.07
N MET A 27 4.67 -0.06 -16.81
CA MET A 27 4.10 -0.04 -15.47
C MET A 27 3.93 -1.44 -14.85
N GLU A 28 3.68 -2.46 -15.67
CA GLU A 28 3.54 -3.85 -15.21
C GLU A 28 4.84 -4.44 -14.66
N ARG A 29 5.98 -3.81 -14.95
CA ARG A 29 7.32 -4.23 -14.50
C ARG A 29 7.65 -3.75 -13.10
N PHE A 30 6.82 -2.88 -12.51
CA PHE A 30 6.99 -2.41 -11.15
C PHE A 30 6.38 -3.39 -10.16
N HIS A 31 7.24 -3.92 -9.30
CA HIS A 31 6.83 -4.72 -8.14
C HIS A 31 6.82 -3.90 -6.84
N PHE A 32 7.25 -2.65 -6.90
CA PHE A 32 7.16 -1.67 -5.83
C PHE A 32 6.73 -0.32 -6.38
N ASN A 33 6.09 0.52 -5.55
CA ASN A 33 5.72 1.86 -5.97
C ASN A 33 6.96 2.76 -6.05
N PRO A 34 7.24 3.39 -7.21
CA PRO A 34 8.40 4.27 -7.41
C PRO A 34 8.22 5.68 -6.85
N ILE A 35 6.98 6.09 -6.61
CA ILE A 35 6.57 7.35 -5.98
C ILE A 35 5.44 7.04 -4.98
N PRO A 36 5.08 7.99 -4.11
CA PRO A 36 3.84 7.90 -3.34
C PRO A 36 2.63 7.68 -4.26
N LEU A 37 1.74 6.75 -3.89
CA LEU A 37 0.53 6.41 -4.63
C LEU A 37 -0.72 6.53 -3.77
N ASN A 38 -1.66 7.36 -4.21
CA ASN A 38 -3.01 7.35 -3.71
C ASN A 38 -3.91 6.31 -4.44
N GLN A 39 -5.17 6.23 -4.03
CA GLN A 39 -6.18 5.33 -4.61
C GLN A 39 -6.25 5.41 -6.16
N TYR A 40 -6.04 6.60 -6.73
CA TYR A 40 -6.15 6.81 -8.17
C TYR A 40 -4.89 6.36 -8.90
N SER A 41 -3.73 6.83 -8.45
CA SER A 41 -2.46 6.53 -9.11
C SER A 41 -2.06 5.05 -8.97
N ARG A 42 -2.54 4.35 -7.93
CA ARG A 42 -2.30 2.91 -7.81
C ARG A 42 -2.85 2.07 -8.97
N ARG A 43 -3.95 2.50 -9.59
CA ARG A 43 -4.52 1.80 -10.76
C ARG A 43 -3.55 1.72 -11.93
N LEU A 44 -2.54 2.60 -11.96
CA LEU A 44 -1.50 2.63 -12.99
C LEU A 44 -0.43 1.55 -12.77
N PHE A 45 -0.32 0.98 -11.56
CA PHE A 45 0.70 -0.01 -11.21
C PHE A 45 0.06 -1.34 -10.75
N PRO A 46 -0.39 -2.18 -11.70
CA PRO A 46 -1.23 -3.35 -11.39
C PRO A 46 -0.50 -4.49 -10.64
N ASN A 47 0.84 -4.52 -10.73
CA ASN A 47 1.67 -5.63 -10.23
C ASN A 47 2.50 -5.26 -9.00
N ILE A 48 2.08 -4.23 -8.24
CA ILE A 48 2.76 -3.89 -6.98
C ILE A 48 2.62 -5.03 -5.99
N GLU A 49 3.76 -5.54 -5.57
CA GLU A 49 3.88 -6.58 -4.54
C GLU A 49 4.36 -5.99 -3.21
N THR A 50 5.17 -4.94 -3.27
CA THR A 50 5.70 -4.24 -2.09
C THR A 50 5.30 -2.77 -2.12
N PHE A 51 4.62 -2.32 -1.08
CA PHE A 51 4.25 -0.91 -0.96
C PHE A 51 5.15 -0.17 0.03
N HIS A 52 5.69 0.96 -0.40
CA HIS A 52 6.62 1.84 0.30
C HIS A 52 5.93 3.18 0.56
N ILE A 53 5.80 3.56 1.82
CA ILE A 53 5.36 4.90 2.21
C ILE A 53 6.63 5.75 2.40
N TYR A 54 6.76 6.84 1.65
CA TYR A 54 7.99 7.63 1.62
C TYR A 54 8.01 8.77 2.64
N LYS A 55 6.84 9.36 2.96
CA LYS A 55 6.68 10.48 3.90
C LYS A 55 5.36 10.37 4.68
N GLU A 56 5.28 11.07 5.82
CA GLU A 56 4.05 11.19 6.62
C GLU A 56 2.91 11.91 5.87
N GLU A 57 3.30 12.85 5.00
CA GLU A 57 2.41 13.72 4.23
C GLU A 57 2.00 13.11 2.88
N ASP A 58 2.53 11.93 2.52
CA ASP A 58 2.12 11.20 1.33
C ASP A 58 0.66 10.80 1.53
N GLU A 59 -0.23 11.71 1.10
CA GLU A 59 -1.67 11.80 1.39
C GLU A 59 -2.23 10.56 2.08
N VAL A 60 -2.17 10.51 3.42
CA VAL A 60 -3.05 9.63 4.20
C VAL A 60 -3.14 8.23 3.54
N GLU A 61 -2.01 7.64 3.16
CA GLU A 61 -1.98 6.39 2.37
C GLU A 61 -2.40 5.17 3.20
N LEU A 62 -2.75 5.39 4.47
CA LEU A 62 -3.47 4.46 5.30
C LEU A 62 -4.91 4.90 5.54
N GLY A 63 -5.47 5.80 4.74
CA GLY A 63 -6.86 6.24 4.85
C GLY A 63 -7.86 5.11 4.59
N ASP A 64 -9.14 5.46 4.70
CA ASP A 64 -10.21 4.48 4.56
C ASP A 64 -10.14 3.73 3.22
N SER A 65 -10.16 2.40 3.32
CA SER A 65 -10.12 1.46 2.19
C SER A 65 -8.89 1.62 1.29
N CYS A 66 -7.79 2.17 1.80
CA CYS A 66 -6.66 2.53 0.94
C CYS A 66 -6.16 1.33 0.14
N PHE A 67 -5.89 0.15 0.72
CA PHE A 67 -5.52 -1.11 0.05
C PHE A 67 -6.67 -2.09 -0.15
N TYR A 68 -7.92 -1.62 -0.25
CA TYR A 68 -9.05 -2.51 -0.48
C TYR A 68 -8.86 -3.40 -1.73
N GLU A 69 -8.98 -4.72 -1.54
CA GLU A 69 -8.81 -5.76 -2.57
C GLU A 69 -7.46 -5.76 -3.30
N CYS A 70 -6.38 -5.31 -2.65
CA CYS A 70 -5.03 -5.44 -3.19
C CYS A 70 -4.52 -6.89 -3.18
N LYS A 71 -4.96 -7.68 -4.17
CA LYS A 71 -4.61 -9.11 -4.32
C LYS A 71 -3.16 -9.36 -4.73
N SER A 72 -2.45 -8.37 -5.26
CA SER A 72 -1.03 -8.51 -5.63
C SER A 72 -0.08 -8.15 -4.49
N LEU A 73 -0.57 -7.42 -3.47
CA LEU A 73 0.25 -6.91 -2.38
C LEU A 73 0.70 -8.06 -1.47
N LYS A 74 2.02 -8.25 -1.34
CA LYS A 74 2.66 -9.28 -0.52
C LYS A 74 3.25 -8.71 0.77
N SER A 75 3.74 -7.48 0.72
CA SER A 75 4.36 -6.79 1.85
C SER A 75 4.14 -5.27 1.80
N ILE A 76 4.15 -4.65 2.97
CA ILE A 76 4.11 -3.19 3.10
C ILE A 76 5.08 -2.73 4.19
N ASN A 77 5.80 -1.66 3.89
CA ASN A 77 6.75 -1.02 4.80
C ASN A 77 6.12 0.27 5.33
N ILE A 78 5.63 0.23 6.57
CA ILE A 78 5.03 1.38 7.25
C ILE A 78 6.11 2.10 8.08
N PRO A 79 6.39 3.40 7.84
CA PRO A 79 7.37 4.15 8.61
C PRO A 79 6.84 4.48 10.01
N THR A 80 7.76 4.69 10.96
CA THR A 80 7.45 5.04 12.35
C THR A 80 6.82 6.42 12.53
N SER A 81 6.75 7.23 11.48
CA SER A 81 6.03 8.50 11.49
C SER A 81 4.52 8.32 11.37
N VAL A 82 4.04 7.15 10.95
CA VAL A 82 2.60 6.94 10.81
C VAL A 82 1.95 6.68 12.17
N ILE A 83 0.85 7.40 12.42
CA ILE A 83 0.12 7.42 13.70
C ILE A 83 -1.22 6.68 13.59
N GLU A 84 -1.81 6.60 12.39
CA GLU A 84 -3.16 6.09 12.17
C GLU A 84 -3.29 5.19 10.93
N ILE A 85 -4.10 4.13 11.06
CA ILE A 85 -4.62 3.31 9.95
C ILE A 85 -6.13 3.45 9.91
N GLY A 86 -6.68 3.90 8.79
CA GLY A 86 -8.11 4.07 8.50
C GLY A 86 -8.90 2.77 8.30
N ASN A 87 -10.21 2.93 8.16
CA ASN A 87 -11.19 1.85 8.13
C ASN A 87 -11.00 0.96 6.89
N GLY A 88 -10.99 -0.36 7.05
CA GLY A 88 -10.91 -1.29 5.91
C GLY A 88 -9.64 -1.16 5.05
N CYS A 89 -8.58 -0.51 5.55
CA CYS A 89 -7.39 -0.18 4.77
C CYS A 89 -6.76 -1.41 4.10
N PHE A 90 -6.69 -2.58 4.75
CA PHE A 90 -6.16 -3.82 4.14
C PHE A 90 -7.23 -4.91 3.95
N LEU A 91 -8.48 -4.48 3.79
CA LEU A 91 -9.61 -5.38 3.61
C LEU A 91 -9.46 -6.20 2.33
N LYS A 92 -9.58 -7.53 2.43
CA LYS A 92 -9.45 -8.50 1.31
C LYS A 92 -8.07 -8.50 0.63
N CYS A 93 -7.00 -8.10 1.32
CA CYS A 93 -5.62 -8.27 0.87
C CYS A 93 -5.15 -9.72 1.03
N SER A 94 -5.69 -10.65 0.24
CA SER A 94 -5.47 -12.11 0.41
C SER A 94 -4.02 -12.56 0.25
N SER A 95 -3.20 -11.81 -0.48
CA SER A 95 -1.79 -12.18 -0.75
C SER A 95 -0.80 -11.53 0.21
N LEU A 96 -1.26 -10.65 1.11
CA LEU A 96 -0.41 -9.97 2.07
C LEU A 96 0.09 -11.00 3.07
N LYS A 97 1.40 -11.31 3.06
CA LYS A 97 1.98 -12.36 3.90
C LYS A 97 2.50 -11.82 5.22
N SER A 98 3.04 -10.61 5.19
CA SER A 98 3.66 -9.97 6.34
C SER A 98 3.46 -8.47 6.28
N ILE A 99 3.14 -7.87 7.42
CA ILE A 99 3.08 -6.42 7.60
C ILE A 99 3.82 -6.07 8.88
N ASN A 100 4.72 -5.09 8.80
CA ASN A 100 5.37 -4.55 9.97
C ASN A 100 4.56 -3.36 10.49
N ILE A 101 3.97 -3.50 11.68
CA ILE A 101 3.19 -2.46 12.35
C ILE A 101 4.11 -1.75 13.33
N PRO A 102 4.52 -0.50 13.06
CA PRO A 102 5.35 0.25 13.99
C PRO A 102 4.58 0.56 15.28
N SER A 103 5.30 0.66 16.40
CA SER A 103 4.73 0.98 17.71
C SER A 103 4.20 2.41 17.84
N SER A 104 4.43 3.26 16.83
CA SER A 104 3.93 4.63 16.73
C SER A 104 2.43 4.70 16.44
N ILE A 105 1.85 3.63 15.89
CA ILE A 105 0.44 3.62 15.49
C ILE A 105 -0.42 3.53 16.75
N THR A 106 -1.21 4.57 16.97
CA THR A 106 -2.08 4.72 18.14
C THR A 106 -3.57 4.62 17.79
N SER A 107 -3.93 4.94 16.54
CA SER A 107 -5.29 4.84 16.03
C SER A 107 -5.41 3.73 14.97
N PHE A 108 -6.44 2.91 15.13
CA PHE A 108 -6.81 1.87 14.18
C PHE A 108 -8.29 1.98 13.84
N GLY A 109 -8.63 2.02 12.55
CA GLY A 109 -9.99 2.02 12.02
C GLY A 109 -10.70 0.69 12.25
N ILE A 110 -11.94 0.56 11.80
CA ILE A 110 -12.74 -0.67 11.93
C ILE A 110 -12.43 -1.62 10.76
N GLY A 111 -12.32 -2.92 11.03
CA GLY A 111 -12.25 -3.98 10.00
C GLY A 111 -11.06 -3.93 9.03
N TYR A 112 -9.94 -3.30 9.41
CA TYR A 112 -8.81 -3.06 8.49
C TYR A 112 -8.07 -4.32 8.06
N PHE A 113 -8.17 -5.43 8.80
CA PHE A 113 -7.48 -6.68 8.49
C PHE A 113 -8.39 -7.87 8.17
N CYS A 114 -9.69 -7.64 7.96
CA CYS A 114 -10.57 -8.76 7.59
C CYS A 114 -10.14 -9.36 6.24
N HIS A 115 -10.02 -10.70 6.18
CA HIS A 115 -9.65 -11.43 4.96
C HIS A 115 -8.27 -11.03 4.39
N CYS A 116 -7.34 -10.57 5.22
CA CYS A 116 -5.95 -10.40 4.79
C CYS A 116 -5.16 -11.71 4.95
N GLY A 117 -4.17 -11.95 4.10
CA GLY A 117 -3.37 -13.19 4.15
C GLY A 117 -2.53 -13.33 5.44
N CYS A 118 -2.28 -12.23 6.14
CA CYS A 118 -1.46 -12.16 7.35
C CYS A 118 -2.31 -12.00 8.63
N GLU A 119 -3.61 -12.25 8.57
CA GLU A 119 -4.54 -12.08 9.70
C GLU A 119 -4.08 -12.86 10.93
N GLU A 120 -3.67 -14.11 10.74
CA GLU A 120 -3.20 -15.00 11.82
C GLU A 120 -1.88 -14.54 12.46
N GLU A 121 -1.00 -13.88 11.70
CA GLU A 121 0.23 -13.30 12.26
C GLU A 121 -0.08 -12.03 13.06
N LEU A 122 -1.00 -11.21 12.55
CA LEU A 122 -1.40 -9.96 13.19
C LEU A 122 -2.19 -10.18 14.47
N LYS A 123 -2.98 -11.25 14.56
CA LYS A 123 -3.66 -11.67 15.80
C LYS A 123 -2.69 -11.93 16.95
N LYS A 124 -1.43 -12.26 16.67
CA LYS A 124 -0.39 -12.44 17.72
C LYS A 124 0.13 -11.10 18.26
N ASN A 125 -0.11 -9.99 17.57
CA ASN A 125 0.32 -8.67 17.98
C ASN A 125 -0.65 -8.08 19.03
N LYS A 126 -0.16 -7.96 20.27
CA LYS A 126 -0.94 -7.46 21.42
C LYS A 126 -1.40 -6.00 21.27
N THR A 127 -0.79 -5.24 20.38
CA THR A 127 -1.13 -3.83 20.14
C THR A 127 -2.41 -3.68 19.30
N ILE A 128 -2.82 -4.73 18.58
CA ILE A 128 -3.98 -4.72 17.71
C ILE A 128 -5.20 -5.31 18.46
N PRO A 129 -6.30 -4.55 18.64
CA PRO A 129 -7.49 -5.07 19.27
C PRO A 129 -8.15 -6.18 18.43
N GLU A 130 -8.65 -7.25 19.06
CA GLU A 130 -9.31 -8.36 18.35
C GLU A 130 -10.58 -7.93 17.58
N SER A 131 -11.25 -6.86 18.03
CA SER A 131 -12.42 -6.27 17.37
C SER A 131 -12.14 -5.77 15.95
N ARG A 132 -10.86 -5.70 15.58
CA ARG A 132 -10.41 -5.17 14.29
C ARG A 132 -10.29 -6.21 13.19
N PHE A 133 -10.40 -7.49 13.55
CA PHE A 133 -10.45 -8.63 12.62
C PHE A 133 -11.88 -9.13 12.39
N LYS A 134 -12.89 -8.44 12.94
CA LYS A 134 -14.30 -8.81 12.84
C LYS A 134 -15.11 -7.62 12.32
N TYR A 135 -16.17 -7.93 11.58
CA TYR A 135 -17.19 -6.97 11.14
C TYR A 135 -18.07 -6.55 12.31
#